data_AF-A0A514C8Q3-F1
#
_entry.id   AF-A0A514C8Q3-F1
#
_cell.length_a   1.000
_cell.length_b   1.000
_cell.length_c   1.000
_cell.angle_alpha   90.00
_cell.angle_beta   90.00
_cell.angle_gamma   90.00
#
_symmetry.space_group_name_H-M   'P 1'
#
loop_
_entity.id
_entity.type
_entity.pdbx_description
1 polymer ?
#
loop_
_entity_poly.entity_id
_entity_poly.type
_entity_poly.pdbx_seq_one_letter_code
_entity_poly.pdbx_strand_id
1 'polypeptide(L)' 'MMSKPIPTTLYVYRCTACGHAGQLHLAETAAELTTACTCCGAEVVAEWDGGVVLSTDKPGQPHGGDHA' A
#
# COMPACT_ATOMS: atom_id res chain seq x y z
N MET A 1 21.25 12.95 9.09
CA MET A 1 20.11 12.46 9.89
C MET A 1 19.30 11.59 8.95
N MET A 2 19.34 10.25 9.06
CA MET A 2 18.51 9.39 8.22
C MET A 2 17.07 9.46 8.75
N SER A 3 16.14 9.98 7.96
CA SER A 3 14.71 9.93 8.28
C SER A 3 14.31 8.45 8.36
N LYS A 4 13.89 7.99 9.54
CA LYS A 4 13.39 6.63 9.72
C LYS A 4 12.17 6.45 8.82
N PRO A 5 12.15 5.47 7.91
CA PRO A 5 11.01 5.26 7.04
C PRO A 5 9.77 5.01 7.90
N ILE A 6 8.70 5.74 7.61
CA ILE A 6 7.42 5.51 8.28
C ILE A 6 6.86 4.21 7.70
N PRO A 7 6.58 3.21 8.55
CA PRO A 7 5.96 1.97 8.10
C PRO A 7 4.61 2.29 7.44
N THR A 8 4.40 1.78 6.22
CA THR A 8 3.10 1.89 5.53
C THR A 8 2.43 0.52 5.43
N THR A 9 1.12 0.55 5.50
CA THR A 9 0.20 -0.59 5.48
C THR A 9 -0.53 -0.64 4.13
N LEU A 10 -0.73 -1.83 3.58
CA LEU A 10 -1.47 -2.06 2.34
C LEU A 10 -2.97 -2.16 2.60
N TYR A 11 -3.73 -1.25 2.00
CA TYR A 11 -5.19 -1.28 1.95
C TYR A 11 -5.66 -1.65 0.56
N VAL A 12 -6.66 -2.51 0.47
CA VAL A 12 -7.29 -2.95 -0.78
C VAL A 12 -8.76 -2.58 -0.76
N TYR A 13 -9.30 -2.21 -1.92
CA TYR A 13 -10.72 -1.90 -2.03
C TYR A 13 -11.29 -2.36 -3.36
N ARG A 14 -12.60 -2.56 -3.39
CA ARG A 14 -13.35 -2.77 -4.63
C ARG A 14 -14.46 -1.74 -4.75
N CYS A 15 -14.36 -0.88 -5.75
CA CYS A 15 -15.35 0.15 -6.00
C CYS A 15 -16.66 -0.48 -6.49
N THR A 16 -17.75 -0.23 -5.79
CA THR A 16 -19.08 -0.69 -6.19
C THR A 16 -19.67 0.09 -7.36
N ALA A 17 -19.22 1.34 -7.57
CA ALA A 17 -19.69 2.21 -8.64
C ALA A 17 -19.12 1.82 -10.02
N CYS A 18 -17.81 1.54 -10.11
CA CYS A 18 -17.15 1.22 -11.38
C CYS A 18 -16.59 -0.20 -11.47
N GLY A 19 -16.62 -0.97 -10.37
CA GLY A 19 -16.08 -2.33 -10.32
C GLY A 19 -14.55 -2.41 -10.20
N HIS A 20 -13.85 -1.27 -10.18
CA HIS A 20 -12.39 -1.22 -10.08
C HIS A 20 -11.89 -1.75 -8.74
N ALA A 21 -10.89 -2.64 -8.78
CA ALA A 21 -10.13 -3.05 -7.60
C ALA A 21 -8.87 -2.19 -7.52
N GLY A 22 -8.66 -1.52 -6.39
CA GLY A 22 -7.53 -0.63 -6.17
C GLY A 22 -6.78 -0.95 -4.87
N GLN A 23 -5.58 -0.40 -4.74
CA GLN A 23 -4.73 -0.56 -3.57
C GLN A 23 -4.08 0.76 -3.15
N LEU A 24 -3.84 0.93 -1.86
CA LEU A 24 -3.29 2.13 -1.25
C LEU A 24 -2.25 1.74 -0.19
N HIS A 25 -1.17 2.51 -0.09
CA HIS A 25 -0.17 2.35 0.97
C HIS A 25 -0.23 3.58 1.87
N LEU A 26 -0.68 3.40 3.11
CA LEU A 26 -0.88 4.49 4.06
C LEU A 26 -0.19 4.18 5.37
N ALA A 27 0.32 5.20 6.06
CA ALA A 27 0.85 5.06 7.42
C ALA A 27 -0.26 4.97 8.48
N GLU A 28 -1.41 4.41 8.08
CA GLU A 28 -2.61 4.27 8.89
C GLU A 28 -2.66 2.86 9.49
N THR A 29 -3.33 2.75 10.64
CA THR A 29 -3.44 1.50 11.42
C THR A 29 -4.89 1.08 11.67
N ALA A 30 -5.84 1.79 11.07
CA ALA A 30 -7.25 1.42 11.13
C ALA A 30 -7.50 0.13 10.34
N ALA A 31 -8.49 -0.67 10.75
CA ALA A 31 -8.85 -1.91 10.05
C ALA A 31 -9.45 -1.63 8.66
N GLU A 32 -10.13 -0.50 8.54
CA GLU A 32 -10.78 0.00 7.33
C GLU A 32 -10.63 1.52 7.26
N LEU A 33 -10.63 2.08 6.05
CA LEU A 33 -10.61 3.52 5.84
C LEU A 33 -11.48 3.91 4.64
N THR A 34 -12.08 5.09 4.74
CA THR A 34 -12.87 5.68 3.65
C THR A 34 -11.98 6.55 2.78
N THR A 35 -12.00 6.31 1.47
CA THR A 35 -11.17 7.03 0.50
C THR A 35 -11.90 7.16 -0.84
N ALA A 36 -11.31 7.87 -1.78
CA ALA A 36 -11.84 8.00 -3.13
C ALA A 36 -11.24 6.94 -4.07
N CYS A 37 -12.08 6.30 -4.86
CA CYS A 37 -11.64 5.41 -5.92
C CYS A 37 -10.77 6.18 -6.92
N THR A 38 -9.57 5.66 -7.19
CA THR A 38 -8.61 6.27 -8.12
C THR A 38 -9.10 6.24 -9.57
N CYS A 39 -10.05 5.36 -9.91
CA CYS A 39 -10.60 5.25 -11.25
C CYS A 39 -11.76 6.22 -11.51
N CYS A 40 -12.68 6.40 -10.56
CA CYS A 40 -13.93 7.15 -10.79
C CYS A 40 -14.23 8.23 -9.74
N GLY A 41 -13.41 8.35 -8.70
CA GLY A 41 -13.58 9.32 -7.62
C GLY A 41 -14.72 9.01 -6.64
N ALA A 42 -15.45 7.90 -6.81
CA ALA A 42 -16.50 7.51 -5.89
C ALA A 42 -15.92 7.12 -4.54
N GLU A 43 -16.66 7.38 -3.46
CA GLU A 43 -16.29 6.95 -2.12
C GLU A 43 -16.25 5.41 -2.04
N VAL A 44 -15.17 4.89 -1.46
CA VAL A 44 -14.92 3.46 -1.27
C VAL A 44 -14.34 3.22 0.12
N VAL A 45 -14.71 2.07 0.70
CA VAL A 45 -14.08 1.55 1.91
C VAL A 45 -12.95 0.65 1.49
N ALA A 46 -11.74 0.96 1.94
CA ALA A 46 -10.55 0.14 1.77
C ALA A 46 -10.25 -0.62 3.05
N GLU A 47 -10.11 -1.93 2.92
CA GLU A 47 -9.84 -2.85 4.01
C GLU A 47 -8.34 -3.11 4.05
N TRP A 48 -7.80 -3.20 5.26
CA TRP A 48 -6.44 -3.65 5.44
C TRP A 48 -6.33 -5.13 5.01
N ASP A 49 -5.44 -5.41 4.06
CA ASP A 49 -5.26 -6.77 3.50
C ASP A 49 -4.53 -7.73 4.45
N GLY A 50 -4.20 -7.30 5.68
CA GLY A 50 -3.37 -8.08 6.61
C GLY A 50 -1.89 -8.21 6.19
N GLY A 51 -1.53 -7.63 5.05
CA GLY A 51 -0.23 -7.75 4.39
C GLY A 51 0.84 -6.79 4.92
N VAL A 52 2.08 -7.30 4.92
CA VAL A 52 3.33 -6.74 5.48
C VAL A 52 3.48 -5.22 5.41
N VAL A 53 3.90 -4.66 6.54
CA VAL A 53 4.47 -3.32 6.65
C VAL A 53 5.65 -3.17 5.69
N LEU A 54 5.47 -2.40 4.62
CA LEU A 54 6.57 -2.05 3.74
C LEU A 54 7.42 -0.98 4.46
N SER A 55 8.53 -1.41 5.04
CA SER A 55 9.60 -0.47 5.36
C SER A 55 10.13 0.04 4.03
N THR A 56 10.04 1.34 3.75
CA THR A 56 10.69 1.98 2.61
C THR A 56 12.20 2.05 2.84
N ASP A 57 12.81 0.87 2.98
CA ASP A 57 14.23 0.62 2.97
C ASP A 57 14.64 0.37 1.51
N LYS A 58 15.25 1.40 0.93
CA LYS A 58 16.30 1.34 -0.11
C LYS A 58 15.92 1.36 -1.61
N PRO A 59 16.47 2.31 -2.38
CA PRO A 59 16.77 2.09 -3.79
C PRO A 59 17.98 1.16 -3.93
N GLY A 60 17.78 -0.01 -4.54
CA GLY A 60 18.84 -0.80 -5.17
C GLY A 60 19.58 -1.81 -4.27
N GLN A 61 19.04 -3.03 -4.17
CA GLN A 61 19.83 -4.25 -4.02
C GLN A 61 19.87 -4.95 -5.39
N PRO A 62 21.01 -5.05 -6.09
CA PRO A 62 21.12 -5.99 -7.19
C PRO A 62 21.22 -7.40 -6.59
N HIS A 63 20.19 -8.21 -6.85
CA HIS A 63 20.31 -9.66 -6.79
C HIS A 63 21.23 -10.11 -7.93
N GLY A 64 22.38 -10.68 -7.59
CA GLY A 64 23.27 -11.32 -8.56
C GLY A 64 24.51 -11.85 -7.87
N GLY A 65 24.45 -13.12 -7.44
CA GLY A 65 25.62 -13.83 -6.96
C GLY A 65 26.57 -14.18 -8.10
N ASP A 66 27.85 -14.30 -7.77
CA ASP A 66 28.78 -15.16 -8.48
C ASP A 66 29.65 -15.84 -7.43
N HIS A 67 29.58 -17.17 -7.43
CA HIS A 67 30.57 -18.04 -6.80
C HIS A 67 31.71 -18.22 -7.80
N ALA A 68 32.92 -17.84 -7.42
CA ALA A 68 34.16 -18.43 -7.91
C ALA A 68 35.28 -18.25 -6.88
#